data_AF-A0A2A4TNT3-F1
#
_entry.id   AF-A0A2A4TNT3-F1
#
_cell.length_a   1.000
_cell.length_b   1.000
_cell.length_c   1.000
_cell.angle_alpha   90.00
_cell.angle_beta   90.00
_cell.angle_gamma   90.00
#
_symmetry.space_group_name_H-M   'P 1'
#
loop_
_entity.id
_entity.type
_entity.pdbx_description
1 polymer ?
#
loop_
_entity_poly.entity_id
_entity_poly.type
_entity_poly.pdbx_seq_one_letter_code
_entity_poly.pdbx_strand_id
1 'polypeptide(L)'
;MLRQKKRKEILLDTETIELLQKQANREGRKLKNYMEFILKEKANSFVISENYKNHMDIMLDKQERETLEFTPWKDAKNKIISI
;
A
#
# COMPACT_ATOMS: atom_id res chain seq x y z
N MET A 1 23.95 9.75 -0.98
CA MET A 1 23.45 10.45 0.22
C MET A 1 23.11 9.42 1.30
N LEU A 2 23.81 9.43 2.44
CA LEU A 2 23.37 8.66 3.62
C LEU A 2 22.06 9.29 4.11
N ARG A 3 20.95 8.58 3.95
CA ARG A 3 19.68 8.96 4.60
C ARG A 3 19.93 8.97 6.11
N GLN A 4 19.58 10.05 6.80
CA GLN A 4 19.68 10.12 8.25
C GLN A 4 18.77 9.04 8.86
N LYS A 5 19.35 7.91 9.28
CA LYS A 5 18.64 6.82 9.96
C LYS A 5 18.70 7.07 11.47
N LYS A 6 17.55 7.07 12.14
CA LYS A 6 17.47 7.08 13.61
C LYS A 6 17.26 5.66 14.11
N ARG A 7 18.06 5.22 15.08
CA ARG A 7 17.84 3.93 15.77
C ARG A 7 16.60 4.06 16.66
N LYS A 8 15.73 3.05 16.61
CA LYS A 8 14.57 2.91 17.49
C LYS A 8 14.63 1.54 18.15
N GLU A 9 14.39 1.54 19.45
CA GLU A 9 14.29 0.33 20.26
C GLU A 9 12.81 0.01 20.46
N ILE A 10 12.47 -1.27 20.35
CA ILE A 10 11.11 -1.78 20.48
C ILE A 10 11.15 -3.02 21.35
N LEU A 11 10.19 -3.11 22.28
CA LEU A 11 9.96 -4.27 23.12
C LEU A 11 8.84 -5.08 22.48
N LEU A 12 9.13 -6.35 22.17
CA LEU A 12 8.20 -7.30 21.57
C LEU A 12 8.26 -8.59 22.38
N ASP A 13 7.15 -9.30 22.47
CA ASP A 13 7.13 -10.65 23.02
C ASP A 13 7.84 -11.64 22.08
N THR A 14 8.24 -12.78 22.65
CA THR A 14 9.02 -13.80 21.93
C THR A 14 8.26 -14.37 20.73
N GLU A 15 6.95 -14.61 20.86
CA GLU A 15 6.12 -15.17 19.79
C GLU A 15 6.08 -14.22 18.59
N THR A 16 5.89 -12.92 18.83
CA THR A 16 5.93 -11.88 17.80
C THR A 16 7.28 -11.84 17.09
N ILE A 17 8.40 -11.92 17.83
CA ILE A 17 9.74 -11.94 17.24
C ILE A 17 9.93 -13.16 16.33
N GLU A 18 9.48 -14.34 16.77
CA GLU A 18 9.57 -15.57 15.99
C GLU A 18 8.76 -15.51 14.69
N LEU A 19 7.54 -14.98 14.76
CA LEU A 19 6.69 -14.80 13.59
C LEU A 19 7.31 -13.83 12.59
N LEU A 20 7.85 -12.70 13.05
CA LEU A 20 8.54 -11.74 12.20
C LEU A 20 9.81 -12.36 11.58
N GLN A 21 10.54 -13.19 12.32
CA GLN A 21 11.72 -13.88 11.81
C GLN A 21 11.37 -14.91 10.73
N LYS A 22 10.28 -15.66 10.89
CA LYS A 22 9.77 -16.58 9.86
C LYS A 22 9.41 -15.84 8.57
N GLN A 23 8.74 -14.69 8.69
CA GLN A 23 8.38 -13.86 7.54
C GLN A 23 9.62 -13.28 6.85
N ALA A 24 10.58 -12.77 7.62
CA ALA A 24 11.84 -12.26 7.09
C ALA A 24 12.62 -13.35 6.32
N ASN A 25 12.67 -14.57 6.86
CA ASN A 25 13.33 -15.71 6.21
C ASN A 25 12.63 -16.11 4.91
N ARG A 26 11.30 -16.13 4.90
CA ARG A 26 10.51 -16.42 3.68
C ARG A 26 10.81 -15.44 2.55
N GLU A 27 11.12 -14.19 2.87
CA GLU A 27 11.50 -13.16 1.89
C GLU A 27 13.02 -13.08 1.63
N GLY A 28 13.83 -13.95 2.24
CA GLY A 28 15.29 -13.93 2.10
C GLY A 28 15.95 -12.70 2.74
N ARG A 29 15.34 -12.11 3.76
CA ARG A 29 15.76 -10.86 4.41
C ARG A 29 16.22 -11.09 5.85
N LYS A 30 17.16 -10.26 6.31
CA LYS A 30 17.46 -10.14 7.75
C LYS A 30 16.29 -9.44 8.45
N LEU A 31 15.95 -9.87 9.66
CA LEU A 31 14.82 -9.33 10.45
C LEU A 31 14.82 -7.80 10.54
N LYS A 32 15.97 -7.17 10.80
CA LYS A 32 16.09 -5.70 10.85
C LYS A 32 15.66 -5.00 9.54
N ASN A 33 16.02 -5.59 8.40
CA ASN A 33 15.72 -5.03 7.08
C ASN A 33 14.25 -5.28 6.72
N TYR A 34 13.71 -6.42 7.17
CA TYR A 34 12.30 -6.76 7.04
C TYR A 34 11.42 -5.78 7.83
N MET A 35 11.76 -5.53 9.10
CA MET A 35 11.06 -4.55 9.93
C MET A 35 11.15 -3.12 9.35
N GLU A 36 12.33 -2.70 8.87
CA GLU A 36 12.46 -1.39 8.20
C GLU A 36 11.56 -1.30 6.97
N PHE A 37 11.46 -2.38 6.19
CA PHE A 37 10.59 -2.45 5.03
C PHE A 37 9.11 -2.34 5.40
N ILE A 38 8.61 -3.17 6.33
CA ILE A 38 7.21 -3.11 6.78
C ILE A 38 6.85 -1.72 7.30
N LEU A 39 7.68 -1.15 8.17
CA LEU A 39 7.40 0.15 8.78
C LEU A 39 7.33 1.25 7.71
N LYS A 40 8.17 1.17 6.68
CA LYS A 40 8.15 2.10 5.55
C LYS A 40 6.90 1.92 4.69
N GLU A 41 6.54 0.69 4.34
CA GLU A 41 5.33 0.39 3.57
C GLU A 41 4.08 0.86 4.35
N LYS A 42 4.02 0.56 5.64
CA LYS A 42 2.92 0.99 6.50
C LYS A 42 2.83 2.51 6.60
N ALA A 43 3.95 3.21 6.77
CA ALA A 43 3.98 4.67 6.78
C ALA A 43 3.52 5.26 5.44
N ASN A 44 3.93 4.68 4.32
CA ASN A 44 3.51 5.12 2.99
C ASN A 44 2.03 4.82 2.72
N SER A 45 1.49 3.72 3.27
CA SER A 45 0.09 3.35 3.10
C SER A 45 -0.89 4.33 3.74
N PHE A 46 -0.43 5.15 4.70
CA PHE A 46 -1.23 6.23 5.27
C PHE A 46 -1.44 7.39 4.30
N VAL A 47 -0.54 7.57 3.32
CA VAL A 47 -0.63 8.64 2.34
C VAL A 47 -1.39 8.13 1.13
N ILE A 48 -2.59 8.68 0.89
CA ILE A 48 -3.26 8.55 -0.40
C ILE A 48 -2.26 9.01 -1.47
N SER A 49 -1.91 8.11 -2.39
CA SER A 49 -0.90 8.43 -3.40
C SER A 49 -1.33 9.67 -4.20
N GLU A 50 -0.38 10.51 -4.57
CA GLU A 50 -0.65 11.69 -5.41
C GLU A 50 -1.40 11.30 -6.68
N ASN A 51 -1.09 10.13 -7.25
CA ASN A 51 -1.78 9.57 -8.41
C ASN A 51 -3.26 9.29 -8.11
N TYR A 52 -3.58 8.70 -6.97
CA TYR A 52 -4.98 8.48 -6.59
C TYR A 52 -5.72 9.80 -6.37
N LYS A 53 -5.09 10.80 -5.74
CA LYS A 53 -5.67 12.14 -5.60
C LYS A 53 -5.99 12.77 -6.96
N ASN A 54 -5.02 12.78 -7.87
CA ASN A 54 -5.21 13.29 -9.23
C ASN A 54 -6.33 12.55 -9.97
N HIS A 55 -6.44 11.22 -9.80
CA HIS A 55 -7.54 10.45 -10.36
C HIS A 55 -8.90 10.88 -9.79
N MET A 56 -8.96 11.13 -8.48
CA MET A 56 -10.19 11.61 -7.83
C MET A 56 -10.53 13.03 -8.29
N ASP A 57 -9.56 13.92 -8.39
CA ASP A 57 -9.77 15.28 -8.90
C ASP A 57 -10.32 15.26 -10.33
N ILE A 58 -9.76 14.42 -11.21
CA ILE A 58 -10.28 14.23 -12.58
C ILE A 58 -11.72 13.69 -12.59
N MET A 59 -12.05 12.77 -11.68
CA MET A 59 -13.40 12.21 -11.59
C MET A 59 -14.41 13.24 -11.08
N LEU A 60 -14.03 14.05 -10.08
CA LEU A 60 -14.86 15.14 -9.57
C LEU A 60 -15.08 16.21 -10.65
N ASP A 61 -14.03 16.62 -11.36
CA ASP A 61 -14.12 17.53 -12.52
C ASP A 61 -15.09 17.02 -13.60
N LYS A 62 -15.02 15.72 -13.91
CA LYS A 62 -15.93 15.11 -14.89
C LYS A 62 -17.37 15.07 -14.40
N GLN A 63 -17.58 14.97 -13.09
CA GLN A 63 -18.90 14.95 -12.48
C GLN A 63 -19.54 16.32 -12.56
N GLU A 64 -18.79 17.37 -12.21
CA GLU A 64 -19.23 18.76 -12.32
C GLU A 64 -19.56 19.15 -13.77
N ARG A 65 -18.86 18.55 -14.73
CA ARG A 65 -19.09 18.75 -16.18
C ARG A 65 -20.13 17.81 -16.79
N GLU A 66 -20.78 16.96 -16.00
CA GLU A 66 -21.76 15.94 -16.46
C GLU A 66 -21.22 14.98 -17.56
N THR A 67 -19.89 14.80 -17.62
CA THR A 67 -19.20 13.96 -18.63
C THR A 67 -18.83 12.57 -18.11
N LEU A 68 -19.34 12.22 -16.93
CA LEU A 68 -19.05 10.95 -16.28
C LEU A 68 -19.95 9.85 -16.87
N GLU A 69 -19.34 8.94 -17.61
CA GLU A 69 -20.02 7.79 -18.18
C GLU A 69 -20.18 6.67 -17.14
N PHE A 70 -21.41 6.27 -16.87
CA PHE A 70 -21.73 5.17 -15.98
C PHE A 70 -22.02 3.90 -16.80
N THR A 71 -21.35 2.81 -16.47
CA THR A 71 -21.66 1.50 -17.04
C THR A 71 -22.45 0.67 -16.02
N PRO A 72 -23.60 0.07 -16.41
CA PRO A 72 -24.33 -0.84 -15.53
C PRO A 72 -23.47 -2.02 -15.07
N TRP A 73 -23.64 -2.45 -13.82
CA TRP A 73 -22.84 -3.52 -13.21
C TRP A 73 -22.84 -4.83 -14.02
N LYS A 74 -23.96 -5.18 -14.65
CA LYS A 74 -24.10 -6.38 -15.47
C LYS A 74 -23.10 -6.39 -16.64
N ASP A 75 -22.87 -5.24 -17.25
CA ASP A 75 -21.99 -5.11 -18.41
C ASP A 75 -20.52 -4.97 -17.99
N ALA A 76 -20.27 -4.29 -16.86
CA ALA A 76 -18.94 -4.22 -16.26
C ALA A 76 -18.44 -5.61 -15.83
N LYS A 77 -19.32 -6.43 -15.23
CA LYS A 77 -18.98 -7.80 -14.78
C LYS A 77 -18.54 -8.69 -15.94
N ASN A 78 -19.20 -8.59 -17.10
CA ASN A 78 -18.85 -9.38 -18.28
C ASN A 78 -17.46 -9.02 -18.84
N LYS A 79 -17.06 -7.74 -18.78
CA LYS A 79 -15.73 -7.27 -19.21
C LYS A 79 -14.59 -7.71 -18.28
N ILE A 80 -14.87 -7.86 -16.99
CA ILE A 80 -13.85 -8.22 -15.98
C ILE A 80 -13.58 -9.73 -16.00
N ILE A 81 -14.59 -10.55 -16.26
CA ILE A 81 -14.48 -12.02 -16.24
C ILE A 81 -13.92 -12.57 -17.58
N SER A 82 -13.89 -11.76 -18.64
CA SER A 82 -13.35 -12.15 -19.95
C SER A 82 -11.83 -11.97 -20.10
N ILE A 83 -11.11 -11.66 -19.01
CA ILE A 83 -9.65 -11.49 -18.93
C ILE A 83 -9.11 -12.60 -18.03
#